data_AF-A0A2N1VIW7-F1
#
_entry.id   AF-A0A2N1VIW7-F1
#
_cell.length_a   1.000
_cell.length_b   1.000
_cell.length_c   1.000
_cell.angle_alpha   90.00
_cell.angle_beta   90.00
_cell.angle_gamma   90.00
#
_symmetry.space_group_name_H-M   'P 1'
#
loop_
_entity.id
_entity.type
_entity.pdbx_description
1 polymer ?
#
loop_
_entity_poly.entity_id
_entity_poly.type
_entity_poly.pdbx_seq_one_letter_code
_entity_poly.pdbx_strand_id
1 'polypeptide(L)'
;MKKVLILILIAITILFVSCNKESNPVKPITDTYVQAKVGSSFTFDEYTIDPESGLPISENRDNTMQTILTTGMNFMGKTNVTKVVSNNR
;
A
#
# COMPACT_ATOMS: atom_id res chain seq x y z
N MET A 1 -44.67 15.04 35.66
CA MET A 1 -43.74 13.88 35.78
C MET A 1 -43.82 12.92 34.60
N LYS A 2 -45.00 12.39 34.20
CA LYS A 2 -45.13 11.45 33.07
C LYS A 2 -44.62 11.98 31.71
N LYS A 3 -44.83 13.26 31.40
CA LYS A 3 -44.36 13.88 30.14
C LYS A 3 -42.83 13.99 30.04
N VAL A 4 -42.15 14.17 31.18
CA VAL A 4 -40.68 14.26 31.25
C VAL A 4 -40.05 12.89 30.97
N LEU A 5 -40.65 11.83 31.52
CA LEU A 5 -40.21 10.46 31.27
C LEU A 5 -40.25 10.08 29.78
N ILE A 6 -41.32 10.49 29.08
CA ILE A 6 -41.49 10.22 27.64
C ILE A 6 -40.40 10.93 26.82
N LEU A 7 -40.07 12.18 27.15
CA LEU A 7 -39.01 12.93 26.46
C LEU A 7 -37.63 12.30 26.67
N ILE A 8 -37.36 11.78 27.87
CA ILE A 8 -36.10 11.07 28.17
C ILE A 8 -36.01 9.77 27.35
N LEU A 9 -37.11 9.01 27.25
CA LEU A 9 -37.14 7.79 26.45
C LEU A 9 -36.89 8.05 24.95
N ILE A 10 -37.46 9.12 24.40
CA ILE A 10 -37.26 9.52 23.00
C ILE A 10 -35.81 9.97 22.76
N ALA A 11 -35.21 10.71 23.70
CA ALA A 11 -33.81 11.13 23.59
C ALA A 11 -32.86 9.92 23.58
N ILE A 12 -33.13 8.93 24.43
CA ILE A 12 -32.33 7.70 24.52
C ILE A 12 -32.45 6.88 23.23
N THR A 13 -33.64 6.71 22.66
CA THR A 13 -33.81 5.95 21.41
C THR A 13 -33.12 6.62 20.22
N ILE A 14 -33.14 7.95 20.13
CA ILE A 14 -32.44 8.70 19.07
C ILE A 14 -30.91 8.53 19.19
N LEU A 15 -30.36 8.50 20.40
CA LEU A 15 -28.94 8.25 20.64
C LEU A 15 -28.52 6.84 20.19
N PHE A 16 -29.35 5.82 20.42
CA PHE A 16 -29.07 4.46 19.97
C PHE A 16 -29.15 4.30 18.45
N VAL A 17 -30.08 4.98 17.77
CA VAL A 17 -30.17 4.95 16.30
C VAL A 17 -28.99 5.68 15.64
N SER A 18 -28.51 6.78 16.25
CA SER A 18 -27.36 7.51 15.69
C SER A 18 -26.00 6.83 15.90
N CYS A 19 -25.92 5.85 16.80
CA CYS A 19 -24.70 5.06 17.03
C CYS A 19 -24.58 3.85 16.09
N ASN A 20 -25.65 3.52 15.35
CA ASN A 20 -25.65 2.51 14.29
C ASN A 20 -25.22 3.09 12.93
N LYS A 21 -24.31 4.07 12.91
CA LYS A 21 -23.45 4.17 11.74
C LYS A 21 -22.57 2.94 11.80
N GLU A 22 -23.02 1.88 11.12
CA GLU A 22 -22.19 0.77 10.69
C GLU A 22 -20.88 1.38 10.18
N SER A 23 -19.87 1.43 11.04
CA SER A 23 -18.51 1.35 10.57
C SER A 23 -18.46 -0.07 10.04
N ASN A 24 -18.90 -0.24 8.79
CA ASN A 24 -18.64 -1.47 8.05
C ASN A 24 -17.16 -1.74 8.30
N PRO A 25 -16.80 -2.78 9.06
CA PRO A 25 -15.41 -3.09 9.26
C PRO A 25 -14.90 -3.29 7.85
N VAL A 26 -14.00 -2.40 7.41
CA VAL A 26 -13.38 -2.50 6.10
C VAL A 26 -12.83 -3.92 6.07
N LYS A 27 -13.49 -4.78 5.27
CA LYS A 27 -13.06 -6.17 5.16
C LYS A 27 -11.57 -6.11 4.88
N PRO A 28 -10.73 -6.87 5.60
CA PRO A 28 -9.33 -6.96 5.24
C PRO A 28 -9.29 -7.27 3.76
N ILE A 29 -8.68 -6.39 2.97
CA ILE A 29 -8.57 -6.60 1.54
C ILE A 29 -7.73 -7.87 1.40
N THR A 30 -8.38 -8.99 1.07
CA THR A 30 -7.75 -10.31 0.88
C THR A 30 -7.15 -10.44 -0.50
N ASP A 31 -6.94 -9.32 -1.21
CA ASP A 31 -6.07 -9.35 -2.37
C ASP A 31 -4.71 -9.81 -1.85
N THR A 32 -4.29 -10.98 -2.32
CA THR A 32 -2.94 -11.50 -2.12
C THR A 32 -1.98 -10.57 -2.84
N TYR A 33 -1.64 -9.46 -2.17
CA TYR A 33 -0.68 -8.50 -2.70
C TYR A 33 0.69 -9.15 -2.71
N VAL A 34 1.22 -9.35 -3.92
CA VAL A 34 2.58 -9.85 -4.13
C VAL A 34 3.55 -8.69 -3.89
N GLN A 35 4.02 -8.56 -2.66
CA GLN A 35 5.11 -7.64 -2.33
C GLN A 35 6.44 -8.40 -2.33
N ALA A 36 7.49 -7.77 -2.85
CA ALA A 36 8.84 -8.32 -2.74
C ALA A 36 9.21 -8.51 -1.27
N LYS A 37 9.84 -9.64 -0.93
CA LYS A 37 10.25 -9.92 0.45
C LYS A 37 11.40 -8.99 0.85
N VAL A 38 11.39 -8.51 2.10
CA VAL A 38 12.54 -7.83 2.69
C VAL A 38 13.79 -8.73 2.58
N GLY A 39 14.89 -8.15 2.10
CA GLY A 39 16.15 -8.85 1.84
C GLY A 39 16.25 -9.45 0.43
N SER A 40 15.17 -9.48 -0.36
CA SER A 40 15.25 -9.85 -1.77
C SER A 40 16.13 -8.85 -2.52
N SER A 41 16.97 -9.38 -3.42
CA SER A 41 17.82 -8.58 -4.30
C SER A 41 17.45 -8.84 -5.75
N PHE A 42 17.37 -7.77 -6.53
CA PHE A 42 17.05 -7.79 -7.95
C PHE A 42 18.20 -7.13 -8.69
N THR A 43 18.68 -7.76 -9.75
CA THR A 43 19.70 -7.19 -10.64
C THR A 43 19.02 -6.70 -11.90
N PHE A 44 19.27 -5.44 -12.24
CA PHE A 44 18.77 -4.82 -13.45
C PHE A 44 19.96 -4.49 -14.34
N ASP A 45 19.82 -4.84 -15.61
CA ASP A 45 20.75 -4.39 -16.63
C ASP A 45 20.23 -3.06 -17.17
N GLU A 46 21.04 -2.02 -17.02
CA GLU A 46 20.79 -0.71 -17.63
C GLU A 46 21.68 -0.59 -18.86
N TYR A 47 21.08 -0.34 -20.02
CA TYR A 47 21.80 -0.22 -21.27
C TYR A 47 21.12 0.81 -22.17
N THR A 48 21.93 1.49 -22.97
CA THR A 48 21.42 2.34 -24.04
C THR A 48 21.12 1.47 -25.27
N ILE A 49 20.04 1.79 -25.98
CA ILE A 49 19.69 1.11 -27.23
C ILE A 49 20.23 1.93 -28.41
N ASP A 50 20.87 1.26 -29.36
CA ASP A 50 21.25 1.86 -30.63
C ASP A 50 19.98 2.16 -31.46
N PRO A 51 19.72 3.42 -31.84
CA PRO A 51 18.54 3.80 -32.59
C PRO A 51 18.46 3.20 -34.01
N GLU A 52 19.59 2.76 -34.60
CA GLU A 52 19.60 2.16 -35.94
C GLU A 52 19.39 0.64 -35.91
N SER A 53 20.09 -0.08 -35.04
CA SER A 53 19.98 -1.54 -34.96
C SER A 53 18.89 -2.04 -33.98
N GLY A 54 18.42 -1.17 -33.07
CA GLY A 54 17.48 -1.54 -32.01
C GLY A 54 18.08 -2.49 -30.95
N LEU A 55 19.38 -2.73 -30.99
CA LEU A 55 20.09 -3.61 -30.07
C LEU A 55 20.73 -2.83 -28.92
N PRO A 56 20.96 -3.49 -27.76
CA PRO A 56 21.72 -2.90 -26.66
C PRO A 56 23.16 -2.55 -27.09
N ILE A 57 23.61 -1.34 -26.75
CA ILE A 57 25.00 -0.93 -26.90
C ILE A 57 25.82 -1.58 -25.79
N SER A 58 26.64 -2.57 -26.14
CA SER A 58 27.39 -3.39 -25.16
C SER A 58 28.37 -2.60 -24.30
N GLU A 59 28.87 -1.46 -24.79
CA GLU A 59 29.86 -0.62 -24.10
C GLU A 59 29.26 0.18 -22.93
N ASN A 60 27.93 0.36 -22.94
CA ASN A 60 27.20 1.15 -21.95
C ASN A 60 26.28 0.28 -21.07
N ARG A 61 26.57 -1.01 -20.95
CA ARG A 61 25.79 -1.90 -20.09
C ARG A 61 26.33 -1.83 -18.66
N ASP A 62 25.52 -1.28 -17.76
CA ASP A 62 25.77 -1.23 -16.31
C ASP A 62 24.79 -2.19 -15.61
N ASN A 63 25.24 -2.80 -14.52
CA ASN A 63 24.43 -3.70 -13.71
C ASN A 63 24.11 -3.04 -12.38
N THR A 64 22.85 -2.65 -12.19
CA THR A 64 22.38 -2.10 -10.92
C THR A 64 21.75 -3.19 -10.07
N MET A 65 22.32 -3.45 -8.91
CA MET A 65 21.71 -4.35 -7.92
C MET A 65 20.88 -3.54 -6.91
N GLN A 66 19.62 -3.91 -6.76
CA GLN A 66 18.68 -3.31 -5.84
C GLN A 66 18.27 -4.30 -4.76
N THR A 67 18.50 -3.96 -3.49
CA THR A 67 18.10 -4.77 -2.34
C THR A 67 16.94 -4.10 -1.59
N ILE A 68 15.89 -4.87 -1.34
CA ILE A 68 14.73 -4.42 -0.58
C ILE A 68 15.06 -4.40 0.92
N LEU A 69 15.16 -3.21 1.53
CA LEU A 69 15.48 -3.07 2.95
C LEU A 69 14.26 -3.15 3.85
N THR A 70 13.13 -2.60 3.41
CA THR A 70 11.90 -2.55 4.20
C THR A 70 10.72 -2.40 3.28
N THR A 71 9.66 -3.10 3.61
CA THR A 71 8.37 -3.05 2.95
C THR A 71 7.31 -2.70 3.97
N GLY A 72 6.47 -1.70 3.68
CA GLY A 72 5.36 -1.31 4.54
C GLY A 72 4.09 -1.06 3.74
N MET A 73 2.95 -1.39 4.33
CA MET A 73 1.64 -0.91 3.89
C MET A 73 1.33 0.41 4.58
N ASN A 74 1.09 1.47 3.83
CA ASN A 74 0.58 2.73 4.39
C ASN A 74 -0.96 2.70 4.54
N PHE A 75 -1.47 3.63 5.37
CA PHE A 75 -2.86 3.84 5.80
C PHE A 75 -3.94 3.13 4.93
N MET A 76 -4.67 2.19 5.53
CA MET A 76 -5.70 1.35 4.88
C MET A 76 -5.22 0.42 3.73
N GLY A 77 -3.93 0.11 3.64
CA GLY A 77 -3.40 -0.84 2.65
C GLY A 77 -3.37 -0.31 1.21
N LYS A 78 -3.54 1.01 1.01
CA LYS A 78 -3.74 1.60 -0.32
C LYS A 78 -2.45 1.95 -1.06
N THR A 79 -1.30 1.98 -0.38
CA THR A 79 -0.03 2.36 -1.01
C THR A 79 1.13 1.58 -0.40
N ASN A 80 1.84 0.84 -1.26
CA ASN A 80 3.06 0.14 -0.90
C ASN A 80 4.23 1.11 -0.93
N VAL A 81 5.01 1.15 0.15
CA VAL A 81 6.24 1.90 0.21
C VAL A 81 7.39 0.91 0.35
N THR A 82 8.32 0.96 -0.58
CA THR A 82 9.49 0.08 -0.60
C THR A 82 10.74 0.93 -0.48
N LYS A 83 11.57 0.65 0.52
CA LYS A 83 12.90 1.24 0.63
C LYS A 83 13.91 0.33 -0.06
N VAL A 84 14.61 0.87 -1.04
CA VAL A 84 15.60 0.15 -1.85
C VAL A 84 16.98 0.76 -1.61
N VAL A 85 18.00 -0.09 -1.56
CA VAL A 85 19.40 0.32 -1.71
C VAL A 85 19.88 -0.16 -3.06
N SER A 86 20.36 0.78 -3.88
CA SER A 86 20.97 0.51 -5.18
C SER A 86 22.49 0.55 -5.06
N ASN A 87 23.17 -0.37 -5.72
CA ASN A 87 24.62 -0.38 -5.84
C ASN A 87 24.98 -0.60 -7.32
N ASN A 88 25.68 0.36 -7.93
CA ASN A 88 26.18 0.26 -9.30
C ASN A 88 27.55 -0.43 -9.28
N ARG A 89 27.84 -1.26 -10.27
CA ARG A 89 29.10 -2.01 -10.36
C ARG A 89 29.77 -1.84 -11.70
#